data_AF-A0A8S9KUP1-F1
#
_entry.id   AF-A0A8S9KUP1-F1
#
_cell.length_a   1.000
_cell.length_b   1.000
_cell.length_c   1.000
_cell.angle_alpha   90.00
_cell.angle_beta   90.00
_cell.angle_gamma   90.00
#
_symmetry.space_group_name_H-M   'P 1'
#
loop_
_entity.id
_entity.type
_entity.pdbx_description
1 polymer ?
#
loop_
_entity_poly.entity_id
_entity_poly.type
_entity_poly.pdbx_seq_one_letter_code
_entity_poly.pdbx_strand_id
1 'polypeptide(L)'
;MEYNRSGSSSSTTEESVTNYKEKKPCQICGSNAFDDFIMTCFKCRVTREHIYCAKVLFKVVPDMWLCEECRTSRDVIFINHDEASASNQQSDSESAK
;
A
#
# COMPACT_ATOMS: atom_id res chain seq x y z
N MET A 1 18.95 -52.40 8.79
CA MET A 1 19.83 -51.27 8.44
C MET A 1 19.10 -50.01 8.85
N GLU A 2 19.43 -49.48 10.02
CA GLU A 2 18.93 -48.20 10.51
C GLU A 2 19.95 -47.13 10.13
N TYR A 3 19.52 -46.08 9.44
CA TYR A 3 20.42 -44.98 9.07
C TYR A 3 20.26 -43.84 10.08
N ASN A 4 21.29 -43.66 10.91
CA ASN A 4 21.46 -42.46 11.71
C ASN A 4 22.24 -41.44 10.88
N ARG A 5 21.65 -40.27 10.57
CA ARG A 5 22.34 -39.17 9.89
C ARG A 5 22.36 -37.93 10.78
N SER A 6 23.24 -37.96 11.78
CA SER A 6 23.71 -36.78 12.49
C SER A 6 24.75 -36.07 11.63
N GLY A 7 24.60 -34.78 11.35
CA GLY A 7 25.57 -34.04 10.56
C GLY A 7 25.19 -32.58 10.36
N SER A 8 25.39 -31.78 11.40
CA SER A 8 25.33 -30.33 11.34
C SER A 8 26.58 -29.75 10.65
N SER A 9 26.32 -28.79 9.76
CA SER A 9 27.12 -27.58 9.44
C SER A 9 28.50 -27.73 8.79
N SER A 10 28.63 -27.20 7.57
CA SER A 10 29.81 -26.44 7.11
C SER A 10 29.41 -25.60 5.89
N SER A 11 28.54 -24.62 6.10
CA SER A 11 28.34 -23.52 5.16
C SER A 11 29.51 -22.57 5.33
N THR A 12 30.45 -22.59 4.39
CA THR A 12 31.53 -21.61 4.33
C THR A 12 30.92 -20.22 4.10
N THR A 13 30.96 -19.39 5.13
CA THR A 13 30.66 -17.96 5.06
C THR A 13 31.76 -17.28 4.26
N GLU A 14 31.55 -17.12 2.96
CA GLU A 14 32.23 -16.10 2.17
C GLU A 14 31.37 -14.82 2.22
N GLU A 15 31.68 -13.96 3.19
CA GLU A 15 31.06 -12.66 3.38
C GLU A 15 31.49 -11.71 2.25
N SER A 16 30.85 -11.85 1.08
CA SER A 16 30.84 -10.75 0.11
C SER A 16 29.77 -9.75 0.56
N VAL A 17 30.21 -8.70 1.26
CA VAL A 17 29.36 -7.53 1.59
C VAL A 17 29.03 -6.81 0.29
N THR A 18 28.06 -7.37 -0.40
CA THR A 18 27.47 -6.72 -1.55
C THR A 18 26.22 -6.01 -1.05
N ASN A 19 26.27 -4.67 -1.09
CA ASN A 19 25.14 -3.80 -0.79
C ASN A 19 24.11 -3.90 -1.95
N TYR A 20 23.61 -5.11 -2.21
CA TYR A 20 22.49 -5.31 -3.10
C TYR A 20 21.23 -5.13 -2.26
N LYS A 21 20.56 -3.98 -2.42
CA LYS A 21 19.19 -3.83 -1.89
C LYS A 21 18.34 -4.93 -2.49
N GLU A 22 17.96 -5.91 -1.68
CA GLU A 22 17.04 -6.97 -2.07
C GLU A 22 15.76 -6.33 -2.62
N LYS A 23 15.49 -6.54 -3.92
CA LYS A 23 14.25 -6.07 -4.53
C LYS A 23 13.10 -6.91 -3.94
N LYS A 24 12.10 -6.26 -3.35
CA LYS A 24 10.93 -6.94 -2.75
C LYS A 24 10.14 -7.73 -3.80
N PRO A 25 9.54 -8.90 -3.52
CA PRO A 25 8.76 -9.66 -4.50
C PRO A 25 7.47 -8.97 -4.97
N CYS A 26 6.87 -9.50 -6.05
CA CYS A 26 5.49 -9.21 -6.42
C CYS A 26 4.55 -9.61 -5.26
N GLN A 27 3.67 -8.72 -4.84
CA GLN A 27 2.77 -8.98 -3.72
C GLN A 27 1.64 -9.98 -4.02
N ILE A 28 1.34 -10.21 -5.30
CA ILE A 28 0.27 -11.12 -5.71
C ILE A 28 0.78 -12.57 -5.81
N CYS A 29 1.95 -12.78 -6.45
CA CYS A 29 2.46 -14.12 -6.70
C CYS A 29 3.70 -14.49 -5.87
N GLY A 30 4.25 -13.57 -5.07
CA GLY A 30 5.42 -13.80 -4.22
C GLY A 30 6.74 -14.01 -4.95
N SER A 31 6.79 -13.76 -6.27
CA SER A 31 7.97 -14.01 -7.12
C SER A 31 8.63 -12.72 -7.60
N ASN A 32 9.95 -12.81 -7.82
CA ASN A 32 10.78 -11.80 -8.48
C ASN A 32 11.08 -12.12 -9.95
N ALA A 33 10.52 -13.21 -10.49
CA ALA A 33 10.71 -13.57 -11.89
C ALA A 33 10.25 -12.42 -12.79
N PHE A 34 10.99 -12.15 -13.87
CA PHE A 34 10.70 -11.06 -14.80
C PHE A 34 10.51 -9.71 -14.10
N ASP A 35 11.52 -9.28 -13.34
CA ASP A 35 11.48 -8.05 -12.54
C ASP A 35 11.29 -6.78 -13.37
N ASP A 36 11.70 -6.79 -14.63
CA ASP A 36 11.44 -5.74 -15.63
C ASP A 36 9.94 -5.56 -15.93
N PHE A 37 9.10 -6.56 -15.65
CA PHE A 37 7.65 -6.48 -15.80
C PHE A 37 6.91 -6.19 -14.49
N ILE A 38 7.64 -5.77 -13.45
CA ILE A 38 7.03 -5.37 -12.17
C ILE A 38 6.80 -3.86 -12.14
N MET A 39 5.53 -3.49 -12.04
CA MET A 39 5.10 -2.13 -11.75
C MET A 39 5.28 -1.85 -10.26
N THR A 40 5.66 -0.62 -9.92
CA THR A 40 5.74 -0.15 -8.53
C THR A 40 4.83 1.06 -8.37
N CYS A 41 3.98 1.06 -7.34
CA CYS A 41 3.01 2.12 -7.14
C CYS A 41 3.71 3.48 -6.95
N PHE A 42 3.32 4.47 -7.74
CA PHE A 42 3.91 5.80 -7.72
C PHE A 42 3.61 6.57 -6.43
N LYS A 43 2.46 6.32 -5.79
CA LYS A 43 2.04 6.98 -4.53
C LYS A 43 2.70 6.34 -3.31
N CYS A 44 2.42 5.07 -3.03
CA CYS A 44 2.90 4.44 -1.79
C CYS A 44 4.34 3.90 -1.88
N ARG A 45 4.89 3.66 -3.09
CA ARG A 45 6.21 3.03 -3.31
C ARG A 45 6.40 1.66 -2.64
N VAL A 46 5.34 1.09 -2.08
CA VAL A 46 5.34 -0.20 -1.39
C VAL A 46 4.80 -1.28 -2.31
N THR A 47 3.65 -1.03 -2.94
CA THR A 47 2.98 -2.05 -3.75
C THR A 47 3.76 -2.31 -5.04
N ARG A 48 4.05 -3.60 -5.27
CA ARG A 48 4.72 -4.11 -6.46
C ARG A 48 3.94 -5.27 -7.05
N GLU A 49 3.60 -5.17 -8.32
CA GLU A 49 2.79 -6.18 -9.01
C GLU A 49 3.33 -6.36 -10.43
N HIS A 50 3.35 -7.60 -10.93
CA HIS A 50 3.59 -7.81 -12.35
C HIS A 50 2.47 -7.20 -13.19
N ILE A 51 2.78 -6.80 -14.43
CA ILE A 51 1.79 -6.35 -15.43
C ILE A 51 0.65 -7.35 -15.66
N TYR A 52 0.90 -8.64 -15.40
CA TYR A 52 -0.06 -9.73 -15.54
C TYR A 52 -0.66 -10.22 -14.21
N CYS A 53 -0.08 -9.82 -13.08
CA CYS A 53 -0.63 -10.13 -11.76
C CYS A 53 -1.60 -9.07 -11.25
N ALA A 54 -1.46 -7.83 -11.75
CA ALA A 54 -2.35 -6.75 -11.41
C ALA A 54 -3.79 -7.06 -11.85
N LYS A 55 -4.75 -6.48 -11.11
CA LYS A 55 -6.19 -6.63 -11.39
C LYS A 55 -6.59 -6.24 -12.82
N VAL A 56 -5.85 -5.31 -13.43
CA VAL A 56 -5.95 -4.97 -14.85
C VAL A 56 -4.67 -5.44 -15.51
N LEU A 57 -4.79 -6.16 -16.63
CA LEU A 57 -3.65 -6.63 -17.42
C LEU A 57 -3.05 -5.47 -18.21
N PHE A 58 -1.73 -5.29 -18.08
CA PHE A 58 -0.96 -4.32 -18.87
C PHE A 58 -0.12 -5.05 -19.91
N LYS A 59 -0.02 -4.48 -21.11
CA LYS A 59 0.86 -5.01 -22.18
C LYS A 59 2.32 -4.67 -21.95
N VAL A 60 2.59 -3.55 -21.30
CA VAL A 60 3.93 -3.02 -20.98
C VAL A 60 3.87 -2.34 -19.62
N VAL A 61 5.01 -2.20 -18.93
CA VAL A 61 5.10 -1.43 -17.69
C VAL A 61 4.85 0.06 -18.03
N PRO A 62 3.83 0.71 -17.46
CA PRO A 62 3.58 2.13 -17.67
C PRO A 62 4.55 3.00 -16.85
N ASP A 63 4.81 4.22 -17.31
CA ASP A 63 5.67 5.19 -16.61
C ASP A 63 5.13 5.55 -15.22
N MET A 64 3.80 5.62 -15.10
CA MET A 64 3.10 5.86 -13.85
C MET A 64 2.00 4.83 -13.65
N TRP A 65 2.05 4.15 -12.51
CA TRP A 65 1.02 3.22 -12.06
C TRP A 65 0.68 3.48 -10.60
N LEU A 66 -0.61 3.39 -10.27
CA LEU A 66 -1.12 3.45 -8.91
C LEU A 66 -1.76 2.12 -8.57
N CYS A 67 -1.46 1.57 -7.39
CA CYS A 67 -2.14 0.36 -6.90
C CYS A 67 -3.63 0.61 -6.62
N GLU A 68 -4.41 -0.45 -6.48
CA GLU A 68 -5.85 -0.36 -6.26
C GLU A 68 -6.23 0.48 -5.04
N GLU A 69 -5.51 0.32 -3.93
CA GLU A 69 -5.71 1.10 -2.70
C GLU A 69 -5.43 2.59 -2.91
N CYS A 70 -4.36 2.92 -3.64
CA CYS A 70 -4.00 4.30 -3.94
C CYS A 70 -4.95 4.98 -4.94
N ARG A 71 -5.61 4.20 -5.82
CA ARG A 71 -6.66 4.71 -6.71
C ARG A 71 -8.00 4.89 -6.00
N THR A 72 -8.32 4.01 -5.06
CA THR A 72 -9.62 3.98 -4.36
C THR A 72 -9.65 4.85 -3.11
N SER A 73 -8.49 5.24 -2.56
CA SER A 73 -8.39 6.25 -1.51
C SER A 73 -8.85 7.61 -2.04
N ARG A 74 -10.17 7.83 -2.02
CA ARG A 74 -10.75 9.15 -1.92
C ARG A 74 -10.47 9.60 -0.49
N ASP A 75 -9.71 10.67 -0.34
CA ASP A 75 -9.52 11.30 0.96
C ASP A 75 -10.92 11.71 1.46
N VAL A 76 -11.44 11.00 2.47
CA VAL A 76 -12.73 11.32 3.06
C VAL A 76 -12.49 12.51 3.98
N ILE A 77 -12.84 13.71 3.51
CA ILE A 77 -12.80 14.91 4.33
C ILE A 77 -14.01 14.86 5.26
N PHE A 78 -13.78 14.56 6.54
CA PHE A 78 -14.80 14.73 7.56
C PHE A 78 -14.95 16.21 7.86
N ILE A 79 -16.00 16.84 7.33
CA ILE A 79 -16.40 18.19 7.71
C ILE A 79 -17.24 18.04 8.98
N ASN A 80 -16.62 18.26 10.15
CA ASN A 80 -17.37 18.35 11.40
C ASN A 80 -18.20 19.64 11.34
N HIS A 81 -19.52 19.49 11.24
CA HIS A 81 -20.46 20.61 11.25
C HIS A 81 -21.00 20.80 12.67
N ASP A 82 -20.15 21.28 13.57
CA ASP A 82 -20.59 21.66 14.92
C ASP A 82 -20.52 23.19 15.09
N GLU A 83 -21.69 23.74 15.42
CA GLU A 83 -21.97 25.05 16.04
C GLU A 83 -21.85 26.35 15.21
N ALA A 84 -22.91 26.62 14.43
CA ALA A 84 -23.37 27.99 14.20
C ALA A 84 -24.42 28.37 15.27
N SER A 85 -23.90 28.90 16.37
CA SER A 85 -24.42 30.04 17.14
C SER A 85 -25.92 30.10 17.47
N ALA A 86 -26.18 29.82 18.74
CA ALA A 86 -26.85 30.74 19.68
C ALA A 86 -28.12 31.46 19.20
N SER A 87 -29.24 30.92 19.69
CA SER A 87 -30.43 31.65 20.11
C SER A 87 -30.21 33.15 20.35
N ASN A 88 -30.75 33.98 19.46
CA ASN A 88 -31.11 35.34 19.82
C ASN A 88 -32.50 35.67 19.28
N GLN A 89 -33.46 35.79 20.19
CA GLN A 89 -34.53 36.76 20.17
C GLN A 89 -35.21 36.76 21.55
N GLN A 90 -34.68 37.59 22.44
CA GLN A 90 -35.41 38.10 23.60
C GLN A 90 -36.49 39.08 23.11
N SER A 91 -37.72 38.80 23.52
CA SER A 91 -38.79 39.72 23.94
C SER A 91 -38.89 41.11 23.31
N ASP A 92 -40.05 41.39 22.72
CA ASP A 92 -40.76 42.64 22.99
C ASP A 92 -42.24 42.35 23.28
N SER A 93 -42.73 43.06 24.29
CA SER A 93 -44.06 43.03 24.89
C SER A 93 -45.13 43.69 24.01
N GLU A 94 -46.40 43.45 24.38
CA GLU A 94 -47.41 44.48 24.67
C GLU A 94 -48.80 44.27 24.02
N SER A 95 -49.78 43.98 24.89
CA SER A 95 -51.14 44.54 24.97
C SER A 95 -52.04 44.59 23.73
N ALA A 96 -53.22 43.96 23.81
CA ALA A 96 -54.50 44.68 23.80
C ALA A 96 -55.69 43.76 24.13
N LYS A 97 -56.45 44.23 25.12
CA LYS A 97 -57.87 44.05 25.47
C LYS A 97 -58.75 43.13 24.63
#